data_AF-A0A8X6LS20-F1
#
_entry.id   AF-A0A8X6LS20-F1
#
_cell.length_a   1.000
_cell.length_b   1.000
_cell.length_c   1.000
_cell.angle_alpha   90.00
_cell.angle_beta   90.00
_cell.angle_gamma   90.00
#
_symmetry.space_group_name_H-M   'P 1'
#
loop_
_entity.id
_entity.type
_entity.pdbx_description
1 polymer ?
#
loop_
_entity_poly.entity_id
_entity_poly.type
_entity_poly.pdbx_seq_one_letter_code
_entity_poly.pdbx_strand_id
1 'polypeptide(L)'
;MKSMKKTGTKNKQAGSKSSKSDDKHPKSKSETETVSKDLTELEKEMFSIKITDLEARLNRKQQLCTFMEEEKNFFEAEYESKKVLKKESMQLLNQAYQDFHLELLLLKDELSGMEDMALERTLKSTEIEQISKKIEELKEMEQKLEKKLYEAEKNVDDISNLISKLEDLQEQISKKNEHFEIQISDLNADFKSFIESLKEQLNTLIEGLIKDKSLKLHLLPLPYQALFESGMLGSIWFESVLGTCENLIQQNTETNNNLLQIKQASNKAKEASQNAISSIIFTNENLALKQDITHLTNRIESLENEIKQKEIFEDDFEENYRFLKIIMKVKDVIIKEL
;
A
#
# COMPACT_ATOMS: atom_id res chain seq x y z
N MET A 1 -23.19 1.07 -55.19
CA MET A 1 -22.56 1.42 -56.49
C MET A 1 -22.82 0.28 -57.49
N LYS A 2 -23.24 0.65 -58.72
CA LYS A 2 -23.24 -0.04 -60.05
C LYS A 2 -22.82 -1.53 -60.14
N SER A 3 -23.41 -2.43 -60.94
CA SER A 3 -24.35 -2.31 -62.07
C SER A 3 -25.08 -3.62 -62.38
N MET A 4 -26.38 -3.51 -62.69
CA MET A 4 -27.20 -4.48 -63.41
C MET A 4 -26.73 -4.70 -64.86
N LYS A 5 -26.93 -5.92 -65.39
CA LYS A 5 -27.26 -6.11 -66.82
C LYS A 5 -28.51 -7.00 -66.95
N LYS A 6 -29.58 -6.34 -67.41
CA LYS A 6 -30.79 -6.92 -67.97
C LYS A 6 -30.49 -7.52 -69.35
N THR A 7 -31.16 -8.60 -69.72
CA THR A 7 -31.92 -8.62 -70.98
C THR A 7 -33.19 -9.44 -70.77
N GLY A 8 -34.31 -8.77 -71.07
CA GLY A 8 -35.62 -9.38 -71.22
C GLY A 8 -36.36 -8.54 -72.24
N THR A 9 -37.07 -9.20 -73.15
CA THR A 9 -38.13 -8.63 -73.98
C THR A 9 -38.98 -9.83 -74.43
N LYS A 10 -40.16 -10.04 -73.84
CA LYS A 10 -41.47 -9.45 -74.20
C LYS A 10 -41.96 -10.02 -75.55
N ASN A 11 -43.20 -10.46 -75.73
CA ASN A 11 -44.44 -9.92 -75.18
C ASN A 11 -45.61 -10.90 -75.35
N LYS A 12 -46.58 -10.76 -74.44
CA LYS A 12 -47.97 -11.20 -74.58
C LYS A 12 -48.64 -10.50 -75.77
N GLN A 13 -49.58 -11.16 -76.42
CA GLN A 13 -50.77 -10.49 -76.94
C GLN A 13 -52.01 -11.36 -76.73
N ALA A 14 -53.05 -10.71 -76.22
CA ALA A 14 -54.35 -11.26 -75.90
C ALA A 14 -55.35 -10.90 -77.01
N GLY A 15 -56.36 -11.76 -77.18
CA GLY A 15 -57.72 -11.33 -77.51
C GLY A 15 -58.09 -11.25 -78.99
N SER A 16 -59.02 -12.11 -79.41
CA SER A 16 -60.42 -11.72 -79.69
C SER A 16 -61.07 -12.48 -80.87
N LYS A 17 -62.30 -12.92 -80.60
CA LYS A 17 -63.51 -12.82 -81.44
C LYS A 17 -63.56 -13.47 -82.83
N SER A 18 -64.37 -14.53 -82.88
CA SER A 18 -65.58 -14.70 -83.70
C SER A 18 -65.52 -14.31 -85.18
N SER A 19 -65.76 -15.29 -86.07
CA SER A 19 -66.85 -15.25 -87.06
C SER A 19 -66.79 -16.43 -88.03
N LYS A 20 -67.96 -17.10 -88.17
CA LYS A 20 -68.63 -17.48 -89.44
C LYS A 20 -67.80 -18.19 -90.51
N SER A 21 -68.04 -19.49 -90.69
CA SER A 21 -68.96 -20.08 -91.67
C SER A 21 -68.33 -20.19 -93.05
N ASP A 22 -68.04 -21.42 -93.47
CA ASP A 22 -68.28 -21.96 -94.80
C ASP A 22 -67.96 -23.47 -94.69
N ASP A 23 -68.98 -24.32 -94.53
CA ASP A 23 -69.84 -24.79 -95.61
C ASP A 23 -69.07 -25.69 -96.58
N LYS A 24 -69.06 -26.99 -96.25
CA LYS A 24 -69.11 -28.09 -97.22
C LYS A 24 -69.45 -29.39 -96.50
N HIS A 25 -70.76 -29.58 -96.36
CA HIS A 25 -71.39 -30.89 -96.52
C HIS A 25 -70.70 -31.72 -97.63
N PRO A 26 -70.60 -33.03 -97.44
CA PRO A 26 -71.12 -33.95 -98.42
C PRO A 26 -72.41 -34.53 -97.86
N LYS A 27 -73.48 -34.15 -98.54
CA LYS A 27 -74.79 -34.77 -98.63
C LYS A 27 -74.90 -36.14 -97.95
N SER A 28 -75.83 -36.18 -97.01
CA SER A 28 -76.81 -37.24 -96.86
C SER A 28 -77.10 -37.94 -98.19
N LYS A 29 -76.74 -39.22 -98.25
CA LYS A 29 -77.55 -40.24 -98.92
C LYS A 29 -77.94 -41.26 -97.87
N SER A 30 -79.09 -41.01 -97.25
CA SER A 30 -79.92 -42.07 -96.69
C SER A 30 -80.45 -42.89 -97.87
N GLU A 31 -79.64 -43.83 -98.35
CA GLU A 31 -80.16 -44.95 -99.15
C GLU A 31 -80.63 -46.00 -98.15
N THR A 32 -81.90 -45.84 -97.77
CA THR A 32 -82.76 -46.89 -97.25
C THR A 32 -82.96 -47.89 -98.38
N GLU A 33 -81.98 -48.75 -98.59
CA GLU A 33 -82.16 -50.02 -99.31
C GLU A 33 -81.88 -51.12 -98.30
N THR A 34 -82.95 -51.54 -97.63
CA THR A 34 -83.12 -52.89 -97.10
C THR A 34 -83.03 -53.88 -98.26
N VAL A 35 -81.83 -54.08 -98.81
CA VAL A 35 -81.47 -55.30 -99.49
C VAL A 35 -80.86 -56.15 -98.39
N SER A 36 -81.72 -56.93 -97.72
CA SER A 36 -81.31 -58.13 -97.01
C SER A 36 -80.64 -59.07 -98.02
N LYS A 37 -79.40 -58.76 -98.41
CA LYS A 37 -78.45 -59.81 -98.73
C LYS A 37 -78.23 -60.48 -97.40
N ASP A 38 -78.89 -61.61 -97.22
CA ASP A 38 -78.48 -62.58 -96.21
C ASP A 38 -76.99 -62.78 -96.45
N LEU A 39 -76.18 -62.07 -95.66
CA LEU A 39 -74.76 -62.32 -95.55
C LEU A 39 -74.65 -63.81 -95.37
N THR A 40 -73.88 -64.45 -96.25
CA THR A 40 -73.61 -65.87 -96.11
C THR A 40 -73.10 -66.10 -94.69
N GLU A 41 -73.44 -67.23 -94.06
CA GLU A 41 -73.04 -67.49 -92.66
C GLU A 41 -71.54 -67.24 -92.45
N LEU A 42 -70.73 -67.52 -93.48
CA LEU A 42 -69.31 -67.24 -93.56
C LEU A 42 -68.93 -65.74 -93.45
N GLU A 43 -69.68 -64.84 -94.08
CA GLU A 43 -69.42 -63.39 -93.99
C GLU A 43 -69.79 -62.85 -92.60
N LYS A 44 -70.91 -63.32 -92.01
CA LYS A 44 -71.29 -62.96 -90.64
C LYS A 44 -70.23 -63.46 -89.64
N GLU A 45 -69.72 -64.67 -89.82
CA GLU A 45 -68.64 -65.24 -89.01
C GLU A 45 -67.34 -64.43 -89.14
N MET A 46 -66.94 -64.09 -90.37
CA MET A 46 -65.76 -63.25 -90.64
C MET A 46 -65.86 -61.86 -89.99
N PHE A 47 -67.03 -61.21 -90.06
CA PHE A 47 -67.25 -59.92 -89.40
C PHE A 47 -67.22 -60.06 -87.87
N SER A 48 -67.82 -61.10 -87.29
CA SER A 48 -67.74 -61.38 -85.86
C SER A 48 -66.31 -61.59 -85.38
N ILE A 49 -65.49 -62.34 -86.14
CA ILE A 49 -64.06 -62.52 -85.84
C ILE A 49 -63.33 -61.18 -85.84
N LYS A 50 -63.61 -60.32 -86.83
CA LYS A 50 -62.97 -59.00 -86.94
C LYS A 50 -63.40 -58.03 -85.84
N ILE A 51 -64.67 -58.05 -85.44
CA ILE A 51 -65.18 -57.26 -84.30
C ILE A 51 -64.49 -57.73 -83.02
N THR A 52 -64.40 -59.04 -82.80
CA THR A 52 -63.73 -59.62 -81.62
C THR A 52 -62.23 -59.24 -81.58
N ASP A 53 -61.53 -59.28 -82.72
CA ASP A 53 -60.13 -58.82 -82.79
C ASP A 53 -60.00 -57.31 -82.48
N LEU A 54 -60.90 -56.48 -83.02
CA LEU A 54 -60.91 -55.04 -82.75
C LEU A 54 -61.21 -54.73 -81.29
N GLU A 55 -62.15 -55.43 -80.67
CA GLU A 55 -62.46 -55.32 -79.23
C GLU A 55 -61.27 -55.77 -78.37
N ALA A 56 -60.62 -56.89 -78.72
CA ALA A 56 -59.42 -57.34 -78.03
C ALA A 56 -58.23 -56.37 -78.20
N ARG A 57 -58.10 -55.71 -79.35
CA ARG A 57 -57.10 -54.66 -79.58
C ARG A 57 -57.43 -53.39 -78.80
N LEU A 58 -58.70 -52.98 -78.76
CA LEU A 58 -59.16 -51.83 -77.99
C LEU A 58 -58.93 -52.05 -76.50
N ASN A 59 -59.29 -53.22 -75.97
CA ASN A 59 -59.09 -53.59 -74.57
C ASN A 59 -57.59 -53.58 -74.19
N ARG A 60 -56.72 -54.18 -75.03
CA ARG A 60 -55.25 -54.11 -74.82
C ARG A 60 -54.73 -52.66 -74.81
N LYS A 61 -55.27 -51.80 -75.67
CA LYS A 61 -54.88 -50.37 -75.70
C LYS A 61 -55.40 -49.62 -74.47
N GLN A 62 -56.61 -49.93 -74.01
CA GLN A 62 -57.18 -49.34 -72.80
C GLN A 62 -56.38 -49.74 -71.55
N GLN A 63 -56.01 -51.02 -71.44
CA GLN A 63 -55.11 -51.51 -70.37
C GLN A 63 -53.75 -50.81 -70.40
N LEU A 64 -53.17 -50.61 -71.59
CA LEU A 64 -51.91 -49.86 -71.72
C LEU A 64 -52.08 -48.40 -71.29
N CYS A 65 -53.19 -47.74 -71.63
CA CYS A 65 -53.47 -46.38 -71.18
C CYS A 65 -53.59 -46.31 -69.65
N THR A 66 -54.31 -47.25 -69.03
CA THR A 66 -54.41 -47.34 -67.56
C THR A 66 -53.04 -47.55 -66.92
N PHE A 67 -52.23 -48.47 -67.44
CA PHE A 67 -50.87 -48.70 -66.95
C PHE A 67 -50.00 -47.43 -67.02
N MET A 68 -50.02 -46.73 -68.16
CA MET A 68 -49.26 -45.48 -68.33
C MET A 68 -49.74 -44.37 -67.39
N GLU A 69 -51.04 -44.32 -67.08
CA GLU A 69 -51.61 -43.36 -66.14
C GLU A 69 -51.23 -43.66 -64.69
N GLU A 70 -51.25 -44.94 -64.30
CA GLU A 70 -50.73 -45.40 -63.00
C GLU A 70 -49.23 -45.11 -62.85
N GLU A 71 -48.43 -45.40 -63.88
CA GLU A 71 -46.99 -45.12 -63.88
C GLU A 71 -46.70 -43.62 -63.79
N LYS A 72 -47.45 -42.79 -64.52
CA LYS A 72 -47.37 -41.32 -64.41
C LYS A 72 -47.69 -40.86 -62.98
N ASN A 73 -48.77 -41.35 -62.39
CA ASN A 73 -49.17 -40.99 -61.02
C ASN A 73 -48.12 -41.42 -59.99
N PHE A 74 -47.51 -42.59 -60.18
CA PHE A 74 -46.41 -43.07 -59.35
C PHE A 74 -45.20 -42.12 -59.40
N PHE A 75 -44.76 -41.72 -60.61
CA PHE A 75 -43.65 -40.79 -60.76
C PHE A 75 -43.94 -39.40 -60.19
N GLU A 76 -45.15 -38.88 -60.36
CA GLU A 76 -45.56 -37.59 -59.77
C GLU A 76 -45.54 -37.64 -58.23
N ALA A 77 -46.05 -38.73 -57.64
CA ALA A 77 -46.02 -38.93 -56.19
C ALA A 77 -44.59 -39.08 -55.65
N GLU A 78 -43.73 -39.83 -56.33
CA GLU A 78 -42.31 -39.99 -55.96
C GLU A 78 -41.56 -38.65 -56.06
N TYR A 79 -41.84 -37.85 -57.10
CA TYR A 79 -41.25 -36.52 -57.27
C TYR A 79 -41.63 -35.56 -56.13
N GLU A 80 -42.91 -35.46 -55.79
CA GLU A 80 -43.37 -34.60 -54.69
C GLU A 80 -42.84 -35.10 -53.33
N SER A 81 -42.77 -36.41 -53.11
CA SER A 81 -42.13 -36.99 -51.92
C SER A 81 -40.65 -36.59 -51.80
N LYS A 82 -39.87 -36.71 -52.87
CA LYS A 82 -38.44 -36.28 -52.90
C LYS A 82 -38.28 -34.79 -52.64
N LYS A 83 -39.20 -33.97 -53.15
CA LYS A 83 -39.19 -32.51 -52.96
C LYS A 83 -39.49 -32.12 -51.51
N VAL A 84 -40.44 -32.80 -50.86
CA VAL A 84 -40.70 -32.63 -49.41
C VAL A 84 -39.48 -33.04 -48.59
N LEU A 85 -38.92 -34.23 -48.85
CA LEU A 85 -37.75 -34.72 -48.13
C LEU A 85 -36.55 -33.78 -48.26
N LYS A 86 -36.31 -33.21 -49.45
CA LYS A 86 -35.26 -32.22 -49.67
C LYS A 86 -35.49 -30.95 -48.84
N LYS A 87 -36.73 -30.48 -48.75
CA LYS A 87 -37.09 -29.30 -47.95
C LYS A 87 -36.86 -29.56 -46.46
N GLU A 88 -37.32 -30.70 -45.95
CA GLU A 88 -37.13 -31.11 -44.56
C GLU A 88 -35.65 -31.29 -44.22
N SER A 89 -34.89 -31.95 -45.09
CA SER A 89 -33.44 -32.12 -44.91
C SER A 89 -32.71 -30.77 -44.85
N MET A 90 -33.10 -29.81 -45.72
CA MET A 90 -32.53 -28.47 -45.72
C MET A 90 -32.91 -27.67 -44.46
N GLN A 91 -34.14 -27.85 -43.97
CA GLN A 91 -34.60 -27.21 -42.73
C GLN A 91 -33.82 -27.74 -41.52
N LEU A 92 -33.65 -29.06 -41.41
CA LEU A 92 -32.86 -29.68 -40.36
C LEU A 92 -31.39 -29.22 -40.41
N LEU A 93 -30.81 -29.13 -41.60
CA LEU A 93 -29.44 -28.63 -41.76
C LEU A 93 -29.30 -27.17 -41.33
N ASN A 94 -30.25 -26.31 -41.72
CA ASN A 94 -30.25 -24.90 -41.31
C ASN A 94 -30.43 -24.75 -39.80
N GLN A 95 -31.29 -25.57 -39.19
CA GLN A 95 -31.48 -25.58 -37.75
C GLN A 95 -30.21 -26.00 -37.02
N ALA A 96 -29.59 -27.12 -37.42
CA ALA A 96 -28.33 -27.57 -36.85
C ALA A 96 -27.21 -26.53 -36.99
N TYR A 97 -27.17 -25.80 -38.11
CA TYR A 97 -26.23 -24.70 -38.30
C TYR A 97 -26.47 -23.54 -37.34
N GLN A 98 -27.74 -23.16 -37.12
CA GLN A 98 -28.11 -22.11 -36.17
C GLN A 98 -27.77 -22.51 -34.73
N ASP A 99 -28.09 -23.74 -34.35
CA ASP A 99 -27.78 -24.29 -33.02
C ASP A 99 -26.27 -24.28 -32.76
N PHE A 100 -25.48 -24.74 -33.74
CA PHE A 100 -24.02 -24.72 -33.66
C PHE A 100 -23.45 -23.29 -33.59
N HIS A 101 -24.05 -22.34 -34.31
CA HIS A 101 -23.65 -20.94 -34.26
C HIS A 101 -23.90 -20.33 -32.87
N LEU A 102 -25.04 -20.64 -32.25
CA LEU A 102 -25.36 -20.19 -30.89
C LEU A 102 -24.40 -20.80 -29.87
N GLU A 103 -24.09 -22.09 -29.98
CA GLU A 103 -23.12 -22.76 -29.12
C GLU A 103 -21.73 -22.11 -29.21
N LEU A 104 -21.26 -21.80 -30.44
CA LEU A 104 -20.01 -21.08 -30.63
C LEU A 104 -20.00 -19.68 -29.99
N LEU A 105 -21.12 -18.96 -30.00
CA LEU A 105 -21.23 -17.66 -29.34
C LEU A 105 -21.15 -17.80 -27.82
N LEU A 106 -21.85 -18.79 -27.25
CA LEU A 106 -21.79 -19.07 -25.81
C LEU A 106 -20.38 -19.46 -25.36
N LEU A 107 -19.70 -20.34 -26.10
CA LEU A 107 -18.32 -20.72 -25.81
C LEU A 107 -17.36 -19.53 -25.89
N LYS A 108 -17.58 -18.62 -26.83
CA LYS A 108 -16.77 -17.41 -26.96
C LYS A 108 -16.96 -16.48 -25.76
N ASP A 109 -18.20 -16.30 -25.32
CA ASP A 109 -18.49 -15.47 -24.14
C ASP A 109 -17.90 -16.09 -22.86
N GLU A 110 -17.96 -17.43 -22.71
CA GLU A 110 -17.33 -18.13 -21.60
C GLU A 110 -15.79 -17.99 -21.62
N LEU A 111 -15.17 -18.12 -22.80
CA LEU A 111 -13.74 -17.92 -22.97
C LEU A 111 -13.32 -16.49 -22.59
N SER A 112 -14.06 -15.48 -23.05
CA SER A 112 -13.83 -14.08 -22.67
C SER A 112 -13.92 -13.88 -21.16
N GLY A 113 -14.94 -14.47 -20.52
CA GLY A 113 -15.08 -14.40 -19.06
C GLY A 113 -13.92 -15.07 -18.32
N MET A 114 -13.39 -16.18 -18.84
CA MET A 114 -12.20 -16.84 -18.27
C MET A 114 -10.93 -16.00 -18.45
N GLU A 115 -10.76 -15.33 -19.58
CA GLU A 115 -9.62 -14.44 -19.84
C GLU A 115 -9.63 -13.25 -18.87
N ASP A 116 -10.79 -12.62 -18.66
CA ASP A 116 -10.95 -11.53 -17.69
C ASP A 116 -10.64 -11.99 -16.26
N MET A 117 -11.16 -13.15 -15.85
CA MET A 117 -10.86 -13.73 -14.54
C MET A 117 -9.38 -14.07 -14.36
N ALA A 118 -8.70 -14.54 -15.42
CA ALA A 118 -7.27 -14.81 -15.36
C ALA A 118 -6.47 -13.52 -15.16
N LEU A 119 -6.86 -12.44 -15.84
CA LEU A 119 -6.23 -11.13 -15.71
C LEU A 119 -6.47 -10.51 -14.32
N GLU A 120 -7.66 -10.65 -13.75
CA GLU A 120 -7.93 -10.22 -12.37
C GLU A 120 -7.08 -11.00 -11.36
N ARG A 121 -6.88 -12.31 -11.57
CA ARG A 121 -6.01 -13.13 -10.72
C ARG A 121 -4.55 -12.71 -10.80
N THR A 122 -4.04 -12.37 -11.99
CA THR A 122 -2.65 -11.92 -12.11
C THR A 122 -2.45 -10.57 -11.41
N LEU A 123 -3.38 -9.62 -11.57
CA LEU A 123 -3.35 -8.35 -10.84
C LEU A 123 -3.34 -8.56 -9.32
N LYS A 124 -4.27 -9.35 -8.79
CA LYS A 124 -4.30 -9.68 -7.34
C LYS A 124 -3.01 -10.35 -6.88
N SER A 125 -2.43 -11.23 -7.69
CA SER A 125 -1.14 -11.85 -7.38
C SER A 125 -0.02 -10.82 -7.29
N THR A 126 0.01 -9.81 -8.18
CA THR A 126 1.01 -8.74 -8.12
C THR A 126 0.83 -7.84 -6.90
N GLU A 127 -0.41 -7.53 -6.51
CA GLU A 127 -0.70 -6.77 -5.29
C GLU A 127 -0.24 -7.54 -4.04
N ILE A 128 -0.49 -8.84 -3.97
CA ILE A 128 -0.02 -9.71 -2.88
C ILE A 128 1.51 -9.72 -2.79
N GLU A 129 2.20 -9.74 -3.93
CA GLU A 129 3.67 -9.68 -3.96
C GLU A 129 4.19 -8.34 -3.43
N GLN A 130 3.56 -7.23 -3.80
CA GLN A 130 3.90 -5.89 -3.29
C GLN A 130 3.65 -5.78 -1.77
N ILE A 131 2.53 -6.30 -1.29
CA ILE A 131 2.22 -6.35 0.15
C ILE A 131 3.27 -7.21 0.89
N SER A 132 3.65 -8.35 0.32
CA SER A 132 4.65 -9.23 0.90
C SER A 132 6.02 -8.54 1.04
N LYS A 133 6.44 -7.75 0.04
CA LYS A 133 7.66 -6.93 0.11
C LYS A 133 7.58 -5.89 1.23
N LYS A 134 6.46 -5.16 1.33
CA LYS A 134 6.24 -4.18 2.42
C LYS A 134 6.25 -4.84 3.81
N ILE A 135 5.70 -6.04 3.97
CA ILE A 135 5.74 -6.78 5.22
C ILE A 135 7.19 -7.14 5.59
N GLU A 136 8.01 -7.53 4.62
CA GLU A 136 9.41 -7.87 4.89
C GLU A 136 10.22 -6.62 5.30
N GLU A 137 10.01 -5.49 4.63
CA GLU A 137 10.61 -4.20 5.02
C GLU A 137 10.22 -3.79 6.45
N LEU A 138 8.96 -4.00 6.85
CA LEU A 138 8.48 -3.73 8.21
C LEU A 138 9.13 -4.65 9.24
N LYS A 139 9.34 -5.94 8.93
CA LYS A 139 10.06 -6.86 9.81
C LYS A 139 11.52 -6.46 9.99
N GLU A 140 12.19 -6.00 8.94
CA GLU A 140 13.56 -5.48 9.07
C GLU A 140 13.63 -4.24 9.97
N MET A 141 12.63 -3.36 9.87
CA MET A 141 12.50 -2.18 10.74
C MET A 141 12.25 -2.58 12.20
N GLU A 142 11.37 -3.56 12.43
CA GLU A 142 11.11 -4.13 13.76
C GLU A 142 12.40 -4.68 14.40
N GLN A 143 13.17 -5.49 13.68
CA GLN A 143 14.46 -6.00 14.16
C GLN A 143 15.47 -4.88 14.47
N LYS A 144 15.49 -3.79 13.68
CA LYS A 144 16.34 -2.63 13.97
C LYS A 144 15.89 -1.90 15.24
N LEU A 145 14.59 -1.80 15.48
CA LEU A 145 14.05 -1.20 16.69
C LEU A 145 14.32 -2.07 17.92
N GLU A 146 14.19 -3.39 17.82
CA GLU A 146 14.56 -4.32 18.90
C GLU A 146 16.03 -4.17 19.31
N LYS A 147 16.95 -4.04 18.34
CA LYS A 147 18.37 -3.78 18.64
C LYS A 147 18.57 -2.46 19.39
N LYS A 148 17.90 -1.39 18.94
CA LYS A 148 17.97 -0.08 19.62
C LYS A 148 17.37 -0.14 21.03
N LEU A 149 16.31 -0.91 21.23
CA LEU A 149 15.69 -1.11 22.53
C LEU A 149 16.64 -1.84 23.48
N TYR A 150 17.30 -2.90 23.01
CA TYR A 150 18.34 -3.60 23.78
C TYR A 150 19.53 -2.68 24.14
N GLU A 151 19.99 -1.85 23.21
CA GLU A 151 21.03 -0.85 23.49
C GLU A 151 20.57 0.19 24.54
N ALA A 152 19.32 0.62 24.48
CA ALA A 152 18.74 1.55 25.45
C ALA A 152 18.64 0.91 26.85
N GLU A 153 18.19 -0.34 26.95
CA GLU A 153 18.14 -1.09 28.21
C GLU A 153 19.53 -1.20 28.84
N LYS A 154 20.55 -1.55 28.04
CA LYS A 154 21.94 -1.59 28.53
C LYS A 154 22.41 -0.22 29.05
N ASN A 155 22.07 0.86 28.34
CA ASN A 155 22.45 2.21 28.79
C ASN A 155 21.76 2.57 30.13
N VAL A 156 20.53 2.10 30.36
CA VAL A 156 19.83 2.29 31.64
C VAL A 156 20.57 1.57 32.77
N ASP A 157 21.02 0.33 32.54
CA ASP A 157 21.83 -0.41 33.52
C ASP A 157 23.15 0.31 33.82
N ASP A 158 23.83 0.82 32.79
CA ASP A 158 25.06 1.60 32.94
C ASP A 158 24.83 2.89 33.75
N ILE A 159 23.71 3.59 33.52
CA ILE A 159 23.31 4.77 34.30
C ILE A 159 23.03 4.38 35.76
N SER A 160 22.32 3.28 36.00
CA SER A 160 22.05 2.79 37.36
C SER A 160 23.35 2.51 38.11
N ASN A 161 24.31 1.86 37.46
CA ASN A 161 25.64 1.60 38.03
C ASN A 161 26.42 2.89 38.34
N LEU A 162 26.29 3.91 37.48
CA LEU A 162 26.90 5.22 37.71
C LEU A 162 26.26 5.96 38.89
N ILE A 163 24.93 5.88 39.04
CA ILE A 163 24.21 6.46 40.18
C ILE A 163 24.70 5.85 41.49
N SER A 164 24.78 4.51 41.58
CA SER A 164 25.28 3.84 42.80
C SER A 164 26.72 4.26 43.15
N LYS A 165 27.61 4.39 42.15
CA LYS A 165 28.97 4.91 42.38
C LYS A 165 28.97 6.35 42.88
N LEU A 166 28.03 7.17 42.41
CA LEU A 166 27.89 8.56 42.82
C LEU A 166 27.41 8.67 44.27
N GLU A 167 26.45 7.82 44.66
CA GLU A 167 25.98 7.68 46.04
C GLU A 167 27.11 7.24 46.98
N ASP A 168 27.90 6.23 46.60
CA ASP A 168 29.07 5.77 47.36
C ASP A 168 30.10 6.89 47.57
N LEU A 169 30.41 7.64 46.51
CA LEU A 169 31.32 8.78 46.59
C LEU A 169 30.76 9.90 47.47
N GLN A 170 29.46 10.16 47.39
CA GLN A 170 28.80 11.15 48.22
C GLN A 170 28.83 10.76 49.70
N GLU A 171 28.62 9.48 50.03
CA GLU A 171 28.75 8.97 51.40
C GLU A 171 30.20 9.10 51.91
N GLN A 172 31.20 8.78 51.08
CA GLN A 172 32.61 8.94 51.44
C GLN A 172 32.99 10.40 51.69
N ILE A 173 32.50 11.32 50.86
CA ILE A 173 32.70 12.77 51.06
C ILE A 173 32.04 13.23 52.36
N SER A 174 30.81 12.77 52.63
CA SER A 174 30.10 13.11 53.87
C SER A 174 30.87 12.65 55.10
N LYS A 175 31.35 11.40 55.12
CA LYS A 175 32.18 10.87 56.22
C LYS A 175 33.48 11.65 56.42
N LYS A 176 34.15 12.02 55.33
CA LYS A 176 35.37 12.84 55.41
C LYS A 176 35.08 14.24 55.95
N ASN A 177 33.99 14.88 55.51
CA ASN A 177 33.58 16.18 56.03
C ASN A 177 33.27 16.12 57.53
N GLU A 178 32.52 15.12 57.98
CA GLU A 178 32.21 14.93 59.41
C GLU A 178 33.49 14.72 60.23
N HIS A 179 34.43 13.91 59.73
CA HIS A 179 35.74 13.75 60.35
C HIS A 179 36.52 15.08 60.43
N PHE A 180 36.51 15.91 59.37
CA PHE A 180 37.15 17.23 59.40
C PHE A 180 36.46 18.19 60.37
N GLU A 181 35.12 18.17 60.47
CA GLU A 181 34.39 18.99 61.43
C GLU A 181 34.75 18.63 62.87
N ILE A 182 34.87 17.34 63.19
CA ILE A 182 35.33 16.87 64.50
C ILE A 182 36.76 17.35 64.77
N GLN A 183 37.69 17.16 63.82
CA GLN A 183 39.08 17.63 63.99
C GLN A 183 39.17 19.15 64.21
N ILE A 184 38.35 19.93 63.49
CA ILE A 184 38.29 21.39 63.69
C ILE A 184 37.74 21.72 65.08
N SER A 185 36.72 20.99 65.54
CA SER A 185 36.15 21.16 66.87
C SER A 185 37.15 20.85 67.98
N ASP A 186 37.88 19.74 67.88
CA ASP A 186 38.91 19.33 68.84
C ASP A 186 40.05 20.34 68.90
N LEU A 187 40.55 20.77 67.72
CA LEU A 187 41.59 21.78 67.64
C LEU A 187 41.14 23.11 68.26
N ASN A 188 39.88 23.53 68.02
CA ASN A 188 39.31 24.71 68.65
C ASN A 188 39.21 24.58 70.18
N ALA A 189 38.87 23.39 70.69
CA ALA A 189 38.83 23.12 72.12
C ALA A 189 40.24 23.20 72.74
N ASP A 190 41.23 22.59 72.10
CA ASP A 190 42.64 22.66 72.52
C ASP A 190 43.15 24.10 72.51
N PHE A 191 42.87 24.88 71.47
CA PHE A 191 43.21 26.30 71.42
C PHE A 191 42.55 27.10 72.54
N LYS A 192 41.29 26.82 72.85
CA LYS A 192 40.57 27.51 73.92
C LYS A 192 41.16 27.18 75.30
N SER A 193 41.45 25.91 75.56
CA SER A 193 42.15 25.42 76.75
C SER A 193 43.51 26.09 76.91
N PHE A 194 44.29 26.16 75.82
CA PHE A 194 45.58 26.83 75.81
C PHE A 194 45.46 28.33 76.16
N ILE A 195 44.47 29.03 75.58
CA ILE A 195 44.19 30.44 75.90
C ILE A 195 43.80 30.60 77.37
N GLU A 196 42.98 29.71 77.93
CA GLU A 196 42.60 29.73 79.35
C GLU A 196 43.80 29.48 80.27
N SER A 197 44.65 28.51 79.94
CA SER A 197 45.90 28.25 80.66
C SER A 197 46.85 29.44 80.61
N LEU A 198 47.04 30.07 79.44
CA LEU A 198 47.83 31.29 79.32
C LEU A 198 47.26 32.44 80.15
N LYS A 199 45.94 32.62 80.15
CA LYS A 199 45.28 33.62 81.00
C LYS A 199 45.53 33.36 82.48
N GLU A 200 45.45 32.11 82.91
CA GLU A 200 45.66 31.73 84.31
C GLU A 200 47.13 31.86 84.74
N GLN A 201 48.06 31.46 83.87
CA GLN A 201 49.50 31.70 84.06
C GLN A 201 49.80 33.19 84.13
N LEU A 202 49.19 34.01 83.28
CA LEU A 202 49.34 35.46 83.31
C LEU A 202 48.76 36.05 84.60
N ASN A 203 47.57 35.62 85.03
CA ASN A 203 46.96 36.06 86.27
C ASN A 203 47.81 35.68 87.49
N THR A 204 48.34 34.47 87.55
CA THR A 204 49.24 34.03 88.65
C THR A 204 50.57 34.78 88.62
N LEU A 205 51.13 35.08 87.44
CA LEU A 205 52.29 35.97 87.32
C LEU A 205 51.98 37.37 87.81
N ILE A 206 50.82 37.94 87.45
CA ILE A 206 50.38 39.26 87.90
C ILE A 206 50.15 39.27 89.41
N GLU A 207 49.46 38.28 89.99
CA GLU A 207 49.26 38.14 91.43
C GLU A 207 50.58 37.94 92.18
N GLY A 208 51.47 37.13 91.63
CA GLY A 208 52.83 36.93 92.11
C GLY A 208 53.62 38.24 92.10
N LEU A 209 53.56 39.02 91.01
CA LEU A 209 54.18 40.33 90.90
C LEU A 209 53.56 41.36 91.86
N ILE A 210 52.25 41.32 92.09
CA ILE A 210 51.58 42.20 93.05
C ILE A 210 52.01 41.85 94.48
N LYS A 211 52.06 40.56 94.83
CA LYS A 211 52.58 40.09 96.12
C LYS A 211 54.06 40.40 96.29
N ASP A 212 54.89 40.17 95.28
CA ASP A 212 56.34 40.41 95.36
C ASP A 212 56.66 41.93 95.31
N LYS A 213 55.84 42.76 94.65
CA LYS A 213 55.90 44.24 94.81
C LYS A 213 55.49 44.67 96.22
N SER A 214 54.51 44.00 96.84
CA SER A 214 54.15 44.27 98.24
C SER A 214 55.21 43.79 99.25
N LEU A 215 56.08 42.85 98.85
CA LEU A 215 57.09 42.23 99.71
C LEU A 215 58.55 42.66 99.41
N LYS A 216 58.86 43.28 98.25
CA LYS A 216 60.24 43.61 97.82
C LYS A 216 60.45 44.99 97.20
N LEU A 217 59.55 45.96 97.38
CA LEU A 217 59.87 47.36 97.02
C LEU A 217 61.09 47.92 97.80
N HIS A 218 61.52 47.23 98.86
CA HIS A 218 62.65 47.61 99.71
C HIS A 218 63.95 46.84 99.46
N LEU A 219 64.01 45.90 98.49
CA LEU A 219 65.14 44.96 98.35
C LEU A 219 65.76 44.85 96.94
N LEU A 220 65.31 45.61 95.94
CA LEU A 220 65.97 45.67 94.64
C LEU A 220 67.12 46.71 94.63
N PRO A 221 68.32 46.38 94.13
CA PRO A 221 69.35 47.38 93.86
C PRO A 221 68.82 48.42 92.85
N LEU A 222 69.04 49.71 93.16
CA LEU A 222 68.57 50.91 92.43
C LEU A 222 68.51 50.81 90.88
N PRO A 223 69.46 50.19 90.16
CA PRO A 223 69.42 50.14 88.70
C PRO A 223 68.22 49.37 88.12
N TYR A 224 67.78 48.32 88.81
CA TYR A 224 66.70 47.45 88.35
C TYR A 224 65.31 47.99 88.72
N GLN A 225 65.24 48.78 89.78
CA GLN A 225 64.04 49.52 90.18
C GLN A 225 63.70 50.60 89.12
N ALA A 226 64.72 51.29 88.61
CA ALA A 226 64.57 52.27 87.53
C ALA A 226 64.16 51.65 86.17
N LEU A 227 64.64 50.45 85.83
CA LEU A 227 64.28 49.73 84.60
C LEU A 227 62.84 49.18 84.61
N PHE A 228 62.32 48.88 85.79
CA PHE A 228 60.95 48.44 85.98
C PHE A 228 59.98 49.63 86.02
N GLU A 229 60.34 50.72 86.71
CA GLU A 229 59.57 51.97 86.71
C GLU A 229 59.61 52.71 85.36
N SER A 230 60.65 52.51 84.55
CA SER A 230 60.74 53.09 83.19
C SER A 230 59.84 52.40 82.15
N GLY A 231 59.17 51.30 82.51
CA GLY A 231 58.25 50.58 81.62
C GLY A 231 58.93 49.75 80.53
N MET A 232 60.26 49.72 80.43
CA MET A 232 60.96 49.00 79.34
C MET A 232 60.72 47.49 79.35
N LEU A 233 60.74 46.84 80.52
CA LEU A 233 60.49 45.40 80.64
C LEU A 233 59.05 45.00 80.27
N GLY A 234 58.08 45.86 80.60
CA GLY A 234 56.69 45.69 80.20
C GLY A 234 56.50 45.85 78.70
N SER A 235 57.17 46.84 78.09
CA SER A 235 57.06 47.14 76.65
C SER A 235 57.54 46.00 75.76
N ILE A 236 58.66 45.36 76.08
CA ILE A 236 59.23 44.29 75.25
C ILE A 236 58.35 43.03 75.28
N TRP A 237 57.79 42.69 76.44
CA TRP A 237 56.86 41.57 76.55
C TRP A 237 55.53 41.87 75.86
N PHE A 238 55.00 43.10 75.99
CA PHE A 238 53.78 43.52 75.29
C PHE A 238 53.96 43.51 73.77
N GLU A 239 55.09 44.02 73.26
CA GLU A 239 55.41 43.99 71.82
C GLU A 239 55.54 42.55 71.31
N SER A 240 56.18 41.66 72.07
CA SER A 240 56.30 40.25 71.68
C SER A 240 54.93 39.57 71.61
N VAL A 241 54.04 39.80 72.58
CA VAL A 241 52.70 39.18 72.59
C VAL A 241 51.80 39.79 71.52
N LEU A 242 51.85 41.12 71.32
CA LEU A 242 51.15 41.79 70.23
C LEU A 242 51.60 41.27 68.87
N GLY A 243 52.90 41.07 68.66
CA GLY A 243 53.43 40.49 67.42
C GLY A 243 52.92 39.06 67.16
N THR A 244 52.79 38.23 68.19
CA THR A 244 52.19 36.89 68.04
C THR A 244 50.70 36.95 67.71
N CYS A 245 49.96 37.89 68.31
CA CYS A 245 48.55 38.11 68.01
C CYS A 245 48.33 38.67 66.60
N GLU A 246 49.15 39.61 66.15
CA GLU A 246 49.13 40.12 64.77
C GLU A 246 49.40 39.02 63.76
N ASN A 247 50.40 38.16 64.00
CA ASN A 247 50.68 37.01 63.14
C ASN A 247 49.50 36.03 63.06
N LEU A 248 48.83 35.74 64.18
CA LEU A 248 47.64 34.87 64.18
C LEU A 248 46.45 35.49 63.43
N ILE A 249 46.25 36.80 63.57
CA ILE A 249 45.21 37.53 62.82
C ILE A 249 45.54 37.49 61.33
N GLN A 250 46.78 37.76 60.96
CA GLN A 250 47.28 37.73 59.57
C GLN A 250 47.02 36.36 58.94
N GLN A 251 47.38 35.29 59.65
CA GLN A 251 47.21 33.91 59.20
C GLN A 251 45.72 33.59 59.01
N ASN A 252 44.85 34.02 59.93
CA ASN A 252 43.40 33.81 59.82
C ASN A 252 42.76 34.57 58.63
N THR A 253 43.26 35.78 58.31
CA THR A 253 42.87 36.48 57.09
C THR A 253 43.29 35.75 55.82
N GLU A 254 44.47 35.14 55.78
CA GLU A 254 44.91 34.33 54.64
C GLU A 254 44.05 33.08 54.46
N THR A 255 43.71 32.37 55.54
CA THR A 255 42.83 31.20 55.48
C THR A 255 41.45 31.56 54.96
N ASN A 256 40.87 32.69 55.41
CA ASN A 256 39.58 33.17 54.92
C ASN A 256 39.61 33.56 53.44
N ASN A 257 40.69 34.20 52.98
CA ASN A 257 40.87 34.52 51.56
C ASN A 257 40.97 33.26 50.69
N ASN A 258 41.68 32.23 51.16
CA ASN A 258 41.77 30.94 50.48
C ASN A 258 40.40 30.25 50.39
N LEU A 259 39.62 30.27 51.48
CA LEU A 259 38.27 29.71 51.50
C LEU A 259 37.34 30.42 50.51
N LEU A 260 37.46 31.75 50.38
CA LEU A 260 36.70 32.55 49.43
C LEU A 260 37.06 32.20 47.98
N GLN A 261 38.34 32.03 47.67
CA GLN A 261 38.80 31.60 46.34
C GLN A 261 38.28 30.20 45.98
N ILE A 262 38.29 29.26 46.93
CA ILE A 262 37.74 27.90 46.73
C ILE A 262 36.24 27.97 46.44
N LYS A 263 35.48 28.79 47.18
CA LYS A 263 34.04 29.02 46.90
C LYS A 263 33.81 29.59 45.50
N GLN A 264 34.62 30.57 45.08
CA GLN A 264 34.53 31.14 43.73
C GLN A 264 34.84 30.10 42.65
N ALA A 265 35.89 29.29 42.83
CA ALA A 265 36.24 28.22 41.89
C ALA A 265 35.15 27.15 41.80
N SER A 266 34.55 26.76 42.93
CA SER A 266 33.43 25.81 42.99
C SER A 266 32.20 26.31 42.24
N ASN A 267 31.81 27.58 42.42
CA ASN A 267 30.70 28.18 41.67
C ASN A 267 30.98 28.23 40.17
N LYS A 268 32.21 28.58 39.77
CA LYS A 268 32.61 28.59 38.36
C LYS A 268 32.53 27.20 37.72
N ALA A 269 32.92 26.17 38.44
CA ALA A 269 32.81 24.79 37.99
C ALA A 269 31.33 24.36 37.84
N LYS A 270 30.46 24.81 38.75
CA LYS A 270 29.02 24.54 38.70
C LYS A 270 28.34 25.23 37.50
N GLU A 271 28.68 26.48 37.20
CA GLU A 271 28.19 27.16 36.00
C GLU A 271 28.69 26.48 34.72
N ALA A 272 29.96 26.07 34.68
CA ALA A 272 30.53 25.37 33.53
C ALA A 272 29.82 24.03 33.27
N SER A 273 29.53 23.24 34.31
CA SER A 273 28.80 21.98 34.15
C SER A 273 27.36 22.20 33.71
N GLN A 274 26.68 23.21 34.25
CA GLN A 274 25.29 23.52 33.89
C GLN A 274 25.15 24.04 32.44
N ASN A 275 26.13 24.83 31.97
CA ASN A 275 26.22 25.24 30.57
C ASN A 275 26.51 24.05 29.63
N ALA A 276 27.37 23.12 30.03
CA ALA A 276 27.65 21.91 29.24
C ALA A 276 26.41 21.01 29.11
N ILE A 277 25.67 20.80 30.20
CA ILE A 277 24.42 20.03 30.19
C ILE A 277 23.38 20.70 29.27
N SER A 278 23.22 22.02 29.38
CA SER A 278 22.27 22.76 28.54
C SER A 278 22.63 22.67 27.05
N SER A 279 23.92 22.73 26.72
CA SER A 279 24.39 22.56 25.34
C SER A 279 24.13 21.16 24.80
N ILE A 280 24.33 20.10 25.61
CA ILE A 280 24.10 18.71 25.21
C ILE A 280 22.60 18.47 24.92
N ILE A 281 21.72 18.97 25.79
CA ILE A 281 20.25 18.89 25.61
C ILE A 281 19.85 19.58 24.30
N PHE A 282 20.32 20.80 24.06
CA PHE A 282 20.00 21.56 22.85
C PHE A 282 20.51 20.88 21.56
N THR A 283 21.70 20.25 21.59
CA THR A 283 22.19 19.49 20.43
C THR A 283 21.38 18.22 20.18
N ASN A 284 20.95 17.51 21.21
CA ASN A 284 20.17 16.29 21.07
C ASN A 284 18.75 16.58 20.54
N GLU A 285 18.10 17.63 21.03
CA GLU A 285 16.79 18.07 20.51
C GLU A 285 16.87 18.48 19.03
N ASN A 286 17.92 19.21 18.64
CA ASN A 286 18.14 19.56 17.23
C ASN A 286 18.43 18.33 16.36
N LEU A 287 19.10 17.31 16.89
CA LEU A 287 19.40 16.08 16.14
C LEU A 287 18.12 15.27 15.88
N ALA A 288 17.24 15.18 16.88
CA ALA A 288 15.92 14.55 16.76
C ALA A 288 15.03 15.29 15.74
N LEU A 289 14.93 16.62 15.84
CA LEU A 289 14.21 17.45 14.88
C LEU A 289 14.74 17.28 13.44
N LYS A 290 16.06 17.18 13.27
CA LYS A 290 16.68 16.98 11.95
C LYS A 290 16.35 15.60 11.37
N GLN A 291 16.28 14.56 12.20
CA GLN A 291 15.84 13.22 11.78
C GLN A 291 14.37 13.23 11.36
N ASP A 292 13.50 13.88 12.14
CA ASP A 292 12.07 13.99 11.81
C ASP A 292 11.83 14.75 10.51
N ILE A 293 12.54 15.87 10.30
CA ILE A 293 12.49 16.62 9.04
C ILE A 293 12.93 15.75 7.86
N THR A 294 13.99 14.96 8.04
CA THR A 294 14.49 14.06 6.99
C THR A 294 13.46 12.97 6.66
N HIS A 295 12.84 12.38 7.68
CA HIS A 295 11.80 11.37 7.51
C HIS A 295 10.56 11.94 6.80
N LEU A 296 10.10 13.12 7.22
CA LEU A 296 8.98 13.83 6.57
C LEU A 296 9.29 14.19 5.12
N THR A 297 10.51 14.64 4.82
CA THR A 297 10.94 14.96 3.46
C THR A 297 10.87 13.74 2.55
N ASN A 298 11.42 12.61 3.00
CA ASN A 298 11.35 11.35 2.24
C ASN A 298 9.91 10.87 2.04
N ARG A 299 9.03 11.07 3.03
CA ARG A 299 7.62 10.69 2.93
C ARG A 299 6.87 11.56 1.90
N ILE A 300 7.15 12.85 1.85
CA ILE A 300 6.58 13.77 0.85
C ILE A 300 7.02 13.35 -0.55
N GLU A 301 8.31 13.10 -0.76
CA GLU A 301 8.86 12.71 -2.06
C GLU A 301 8.28 11.37 -2.55
N SER A 302 8.07 10.42 -1.65
CA SER A 302 7.36 9.17 -1.95
C SER A 302 5.92 9.39 -2.38
N LEU A 303 5.18 10.29 -1.72
CA LEU A 303 3.79 10.60 -2.05
C LEU A 303 3.68 11.34 -3.39
N GLU A 304 4.60 12.26 -3.68
CA GLU A 304 4.65 12.94 -4.98
C GLU A 304 4.85 11.94 -6.14
N ASN A 305 5.70 10.93 -5.94
CA ASN A 305 5.89 9.88 -6.94
C ASN A 305 4.63 9.01 -7.11
N GLU A 306 3.91 8.70 -6.03
CA GLU A 306 2.64 7.97 -6.07
C GLU A 306 1.56 8.75 -6.83
N ILE A 307 1.49 10.08 -6.61
CA ILE A 307 0.56 10.97 -7.30
C ILE A 307 0.88 11.01 -8.79
N LYS A 308 2.15 11.20 -9.17
CA LYS A 308 2.57 11.20 -10.58
C LYS A 308 2.22 9.89 -11.29
N GLN A 309 2.40 8.75 -10.62
CA GLN A 309 2.01 7.47 -11.20
C GLN A 309 0.50 7.34 -11.42
N LYS A 310 -0.31 7.90 -10.51
CA LYS A 310 -1.77 7.92 -10.68
C LYS A 310 -2.22 8.86 -11.79
N GLU A 311 -1.60 10.03 -11.93
CA GLU A 311 -1.89 10.97 -13.03
C GLU A 311 -1.58 10.34 -14.40
N ILE A 312 -0.46 9.63 -14.53
CA ILE A 312 -0.12 8.89 -15.76
C ILE A 312 -1.18 7.81 -16.07
N PHE A 313 -1.67 7.12 -15.05
CA PHE A 313 -2.71 6.11 -15.21
C PHE A 313 -4.06 6.71 -15.63
N GLU A 314 -4.40 7.90 -15.14
CA GLU A 314 -5.64 8.61 -15.54
C GLU A 314 -5.56 9.08 -17.00
N ASP A 315 -4.41 9.60 -17.43
CA ASP A 315 -4.19 10.00 -18.84
C ASP A 315 -4.30 8.80 -19.80
N ASP A 316 -3.68 7.65 -19.46
CA ASP A 316 -3.77 6.42 -20.25
C ASP A 316 -5.22 5.87 -20.29
N PHE A 317 -5.98 6.05 -19.21
CA PHE A 317 -7.38 5.63 -19.15
C PHE A 317 -8.28 6.51 -20.03
N GLU A 318 -8.01 7.82 -20.06
CA GLU A 318 -8.77 8.77 -20.87
C GLU A 318 -8.50 8.60 -22.38
N GLU A 319 -7.27 8.24 -22.75
CA GLU A 319 -6.91 7.93 -24.13
C GLU A 319 -7.56 6.61 -24.62
N ASN A 320 -7.57 5.57 -23.78
CA ASN A 320 -8.25 4.31 -24.05
C ASN A 320 -9.78 4.49 -24.16
N TYR A 321 -10.37 5.35 -23.32
CA TYR A 321 -11.80 5.66 -23.39
C TYR A 321 -12.18 6.38 -24.69
N ARG A 322 -11.32 7.29 -25.19
CA ARG A 322 -11.51 7.90 -26.51
C ARG A 322 -11.48 6.87 -27.64
N PHE A 323 -10.55 5.92 -27.59
CA PHE A 323 -10.46 4.84 -28.57
C PHE A 323 -11.71 3.97 -28.58
N LEU A 324 -12.21 3.59 -27.40
CA LEU A 324 -13.43 2.81 -27.25
C LEU A 324 -14.66 3.54 -27.85
N LYS A 325 -14.75 4.86 -27.64
CA LYS A 325 -15.83 5.69 -28.19
C LYS A 325 -15.79 5.77 -29.72
N ILE A 326 -14.60 5.76 -30.32
CA ILE A 326 -14.44 5.70 -31.78
C ILE A 326 -14.88 4.33 -32.31
N ILE A 327 -14.46 3.24 -31.67
CA ILE A 327 -14.86 1.88 -32.04
C ILE A 327 -16.38 1.71 -31.98
N MET A 328 -17.04 2.22 -30.93
CA MET A 328 -18.49 2.18 -30.82
C MET A 328 -19.19 2.96 -31.95
N LYS A 329 -18.69 4.16 -32.30
CA LYS A 329 -19.25 4.93 -33.43
C LYS A 329 -19.08 4.20 -34.76
N VAL A 330 -17.95 3.54 -35.00
CA VAL A 330 -17.71 2.76 -36.22
C VAL A 330 -18.65 1.55 -36.28
N LYS A 331 -18.84 0.85 -35.15
CA LYS A 331 -19.79 -0.24 -35.02
C LYS A 331 -21.22 0.19 -35.38
N ASP A 332 -21.68 1.32 -34.87
CA ASP A 332 -23.02 1.84 -35.15
C ASP A 332 -23.23 2.22 -36.62
N VAL A 333 -22.18 2.69 -37.30
CA VAL A 333 -22.22 2.98 -38.74
C VAL A 333 -22.34 1.69 -39.55
N ILE A 334 -21.54 0.67 -39.22
CA ILE A 334 -21.59 -0.64 -39.89
C ILE A 334 -22.98 -1.29 -39.72
N ILE A 335 -23.56 -1.21 -38.52
CA ILE A 335 -24.90 -1.76 -38.25
C ILE A 335 -25.98 -1.03 -39.06
N LYS A 336 -25.81 0.25 -39.39
CA LYS A 336 -26.78 1.00 -40.21
C LYS A 336 -26.66 0.73 -41.71
N GLU A 337 -25.52 0.24 -42.18
CA GLU A 337 -25.29 -0.07 -43.60
C GLU A 337 -25.62 -1.53 -43.96
N LEU A 338 -25.73 -2.41 -42.96
CA LEU A 338 -26.29 -3.77 -43.07
C LEU A 338 -27.81 -3.73 -42.93
#